data_AF-A0A9N9BMI5-F1
#
_entry.id   AF-A0A9N9BMI5-F1
#
_cell.length_a   1.000
_cell.length_b   1.000
_cell.length_c   1.000
_cell.angle_alpha   90.00
_cell.angle_beta   90.00
_cell.angle_gamma   90.00
#
_symmetry.space_group_name_H-M   'P 1'
#
loop_
_entity.id
_entity.type
_entity.pdbx_description
1 polymer ?
#
loop_
_entity_poly.entity_id
_entity_poly.type
_entity_poly.pdbx_seq_one_letter_code
_entity_poly.pdbx_strand_id
1 'polypeptide(L)'
;MTTEGIPMPNLFVCGELIDHITVEKIPLGKRAVMVYEYLWQTDETILKAGGDLTEGKEDPCFIFQPDGMLKFRLTNDSDSIDYISINAISRSNISSETANFGAVFGLWNAERNISVIKPFVARTATINHYTFTSTIRTGLNNEIHQDFTINQQNSLQIQSFNEVTIAVKINYSPDTYM
;
A
#
# COMPACT_ATOMS: atom_id res chain seq x y z
N MET A 1 -17.17 -4.47 19.13
CA MET A 1 -16.58 -4.48 17.78
C MET A 1 -17.72 -4.29 16.80
N THR A 2 -17.71 -3.21 16.03
CA THR A 2 -18.76 -2.94 15.03
C THR A 2 -18.61 -3.91 13.86
N THR A 3 -19.73 -4.40 13.34
CA THR A 3 -19.82 -5.39 12.24
C THR A 3 -19.38 -4.85 10.87
N GLU A 4 -18.86 -3.62 10.81
CA GLU A 4 -18.60 -2.90 9.58
C GLU A 4 -17.27 -3.25 8.90
N GLY A 5 -16.37 -3.98 9.57
CA GLY A 5 -15.03 -4.27 9.05
C GLY A 5 -14.00 -3.18 9.35
N ILE A 6 -12.74 -3.46 9.03
CA ILE A 6 -11.59 -2.58 9.23
C ILE A 6 -11.41 -1.73 7.97
N PRO A 7 -11.52 -0.39 8.04
CA PRO A 7 -11.31 0.48 6.89
C PRO A 7 -9.88 0.35 6.37
N MET A 8 -9.73 0.28 5.06
CA MET A 8 -8.43 0.26 4.43
C MET A 8 -7.78 1.66 4.51
N PRO A 9 -6.51 1.74 4.96
CA PRO A 9 -5.75 2.99 4.89
C PRO A 9 -5.41 3.35 3.44
N ASN A 10 -5.16 4.63 3.19
CA ASN A 10 -4.69 5.11 1.90
C ASN A 10 -3.23 4.69 1.70
N LEU A 11 -2.77 4.54 0.46
CA LEU A 11 -1.41 4.12 0.14
C LEU A 11 -0.83 4.84 -1.06
N PHE A 12 0.50 4.92 -1.10
CA PHE A 12 1.26 5.54 -2.17
C PHE A 12 2.39 4.63 -2.56
N VAL A 13 2.77 4.69 -3.82
CA VAL A 13 3.97 4.06 -4.36
C VAL A 13 4.63 5.05 -5.32
N CYS A 14 5.86 5.42 -5.01
CA CYS A 14 6.68 6.31 -5.82
C CYS A 14 7.92 5.58 -6.31
N GLY A 15 8.44 5.98 -7.46
CA GLY A 15 9.75 5.51 -7.89
C GLY A 15 10.05 5.87 -9.33
N GLU A 16 11.30 6.27 -9.56
CA GLU A 16 11.80 6.71 -10.86
C GLU A 16 11.40 5.77 -12.01
N LEU A 17 11.48 4.45 -11.86
CA LEU A 17 11.22 3.50 -12.95
C LEU A 17 9.76 3.06 -13.08
N ILE A 18 8.88 3.48 -12.17
CA ILE A 18 7.48 3.04 -12.13
C ILE A 18 6.66 3.81 -13.17
N ASP A 19 5.91 3.07 -13.99
CA ASP A 19 4.98 3.59 -15.00
C ASP A 19 3.57 3.76 -14.47
N HIS A 20 3.09 2.76 -13.74
CA HIS A 20 1.79 2.74 -13.09
C HIS A 20 1.76 1.68 -11.99
N ILE A 21 0.67 1.67 -11.21
CA ILE A 21 0.38 0.57 -10.28
C ILE A 21 -0.93 -0.12 -10.66
N THR A 22 -1.02 -1.40 -10.34
CA THR A 22 -2.29 -2.12 -10.30
C THR A 22 -2.60 -2.50 -8.86
N VAL A 23 -3.89 -2.43 -8.50
CA VAL A 23 -4.36 -2.81 -7.17
C VAL A 23 -5.38 -3.92 -7.33
N GLU A 24 -5.17 -5.00 -6.60
CA GLU A 24 -6.01 -6.19 -6.62
C GLU A 24 -6.60 -6.39 -5.23
N LYS A 25 -7.93 -6.43 -5.12
CA LYS A 25 -8.61 -6.94 -3.94
C LYS A 25 -8.71 -8.46 -4.05
N ILE A 26 -8.30 -9.16 -3.01
CA ILE A 26 -8.39 -10.62 -2.98
C ILE A 26 -9.31 -11.04 -1.85
N PRO A 27 -10.54 -11.47 -2.16
CA PRO A 27 -11.44 -12.04 -1.18
C PRO A 27 -11.01 -13.46 -0.79
N LEU A 28 -11.32 -13.86 0.44
CA LEU A 28 -11.00 -15.20 0.94
C LEU A 28 -11.64 -16.28 0.05
N GLY A 29 -10.81 -17.21 -0.46
CA GLY A 29 -11.26 -18.33 -1.29
C GLY A 29 -11.81 -17.94 -2.67
N LYS A 30 -11.65 -16.68 -3.09
CA LYS A 30 -12.08 -16.19 -4.41
C LYS A 30 -10.89 -15.70 -5.24
N ARG A 31 -11.17 -15.42 -6.51
CA ARG A 31 -10.19 -14.81 -7.42
C ARG A 31 -9.97 -13.34 -7.09
N ALA A 32 -8.76 -12.87 -7.35
CA ALA A 32 -8.41 -11.46 -7.33
C ALA A 32 -9.32 -10.66 -8.27
N VAL A 33 -9.68 -9.46 -7.84
CA VAL A 33 -10.43 -8.49 -8.66
C VAL A 33 -9.63 -7.20 -8.69
N MET A 34 -9.35 -6.69 -9.88
CA MET A 34 -8.63 -5.43 -10.03
C MET A 34 -9.52 -4.25 -9.65
N VAL A 35 -8.94 -3.26 -8.97
CA VAL A 35 -9.61 -2.04 -8.53
C VAL A 35 -8.86 -0.86 -9.11
N TYR A 36 -9.56 -0.07 -9.92
CA TYR A 36 -9.02 1.14 -10.54
C TYR A 36 -9.64 2.42 -9.98
N GLU A 37 -10.84 2.30 -9.43
CA GLU A 37 -11.45 3.34 -8.61
C GLU A 37 -10.44 3.70 -7.51
N TYR A 38 -10.36 4.98 -7.13
CA TYR A 38 -9.43 5.49 -6.11
C TYR A 38 -7.95 5.62 -6.53
N LEU A 39 -7.58 5.23 -7.77
CA LEU A 39 -6.23 5.45 -8.29
C LEU A 39 -6.07 6.82 -8.93
N TRP A 40 -4.99 7.51 -8.57
CA TRP A 40 -4.55 8.73 -9.24
C TRP A 40 -3.03 8.88 -9.17
N GLN A 41 -2.48 9.76 -10.01
CA GLN A 41 -1.04 9.97 -10.13
C GLN A 41 -0.67 11.40 -9.74
N THR A 42 0.51 11.52 -9.14
CA THR A 42 1.17 12.77 -8.74
C THR A 42 2.68 12.53 -8.71
N ASP A 43 3.43 13.28 -7.91
CA ASP A 43 4.87 13.20 -7.76
C ASP A 43 5.27 13.18 -6.27
N GLU A 44 6.55 12.97 -5.99
CA GLU A 44 7.09 12.84 -4.63
C GLU A 44 6.97 14.12 -3.78
N THR A 45 6.55 15.26 -4.33
CA THR A 45 6.35 16.48 -3.54
C THR A 45 5.28 16.31 -2.46
N ILE A 46 4.33 15.39 -2.63
CA ILE A 46 3.32 15.06 -1.61
C ILE A 46 3.94 14.55 -0.29
N LEU A 47 5.15 13.99 -0.34
CA LEU A 47 5.85 13.42 0.82
C LEU A 47 6.65 14.48 1.60
N LYS A 48 6.89 15.67 1.02
CA LYS A 48 7.89 16.63 1.51
C LYS A 48 7.53 17.41 2.79
N ALA A 49 6.38 17.17 3.41
CA ALA A 49 6.04 17.86 4.67
C ALA A 49 6.45 17.09 5.96
N GLY A 50 7.35 16.09 5.90
CA GLY A 50 7.76 15.38 7.12
C GLY A 50 8.98 14.46 7.11
N GLY A 51 9.99 14.70 6.25
CA GLY A 51 11.36 14.22 6.51
C GLY A 51 12.16 13.78 5.29
N ASP A 52 13.49 13.66 5.51
CA ASP A 52 14.62 13.44 4.58
C ASP A 52 14.49 12.25 3.59
N LEU A 53 13.49 12.29 2.73
CA LEU A 53 13.54 11.57 1.46
C LEU A 53 14.14 12.54 0.46
N THR A 54 15.41 12.29 0.13
CA THR A 54 16.25 12.97 -0.86
C THR A 54 15.58 14.15 -1.55
N GLU A 55 15.98 15.36 -1.14
CA GLU A 55 15.61 16.63 -1.74
C GLU A 55 15.43 16.52 -3.26
N GLY A 56 14.20 16.76 -3.75
CA GLY A 56 14.02 17.30 -5.10
C GLY A 56 13.82 16.33 -6.26
N LYS A 57 13.60 15.02 -6.07
CA LYS A 57 13.15 14.19 -7.19
C LYS A 57 11.66 14.39 -7.50
N GLU A 58 11.34 14.48 -8.79
CA GLU A 58 9.97 14.52 -9.34
C GLU A 58 9.57 13.11 -9.79
N ASP A 59 9.95 12.09 -9.01
CA ASP A 59 9.62 10.71 -9.36
C ASP A 59 8.09 10.53 -9.35
N PRO A 60 7.53 9.76 -10.30
CA PRO A 60 6.10 9.54 -10.36
C PRO A 60 5.63 8.82 -9.10
N CYS A 61 4.55 9.33 -8.50
CA CYS A 61 3.86 8.74 -7.37
C CYS A 61 2.45 8.35 -7.75
N PHE A 62 2.06 7.15 -7.36
CA PHE A 62 0.73 6.61 -7.57
C PHE A 62 0.05 6.48 -6.22
N ILE A 63 -1.16 7.02 -6.16
CA ILE A 63 -1.97 7.06 -4.95
C ILE A 63 -3.16 6.15 -5.14
N PHE A 64 -3.39 5.31 -4.15
CA PHE A 64 -4.65 4.60 -3.99
C PHE A 64 -5.31 5.08 -2.69
N GLN A 65 -6.39 5.84 -2.85
CA GLN A 65 -7.06 6.56 -1.77
C GLN A 65 -8.53 6.13 -1.65
N PRO A 66 -8.81 4.95 -1.08
CA PRO A 66 -10.16 4.47 -0.90
C PRO A 66 -10.92 5.22 0.21
N ASP A 67 -10.26 6.03 1.04
CA ASP A 67 -10.86 6.86 2.10
C ASP A 67 -11.87 6.10 2.98
N GLY A 68 -11.55 4.85 3.32
CA GLY A 68 -12.38 3.97 4.15
C GLY A 68 -13.60 3.35 3.45
N MET A 69 -13.79 3.60 2.15
CA MET A 69 -14.83 2.97 1.32
C MET A 69 -14.57 1.47 1.12
N LEU A 70 -13.30 1.08 1.04
CA LEU A 70 -12.88 -0.32 1.08
C LEU A 70 -12.64 -0.75 2.52
N LYS A 71 -13.24 -1.88 2.90
CA LYS A 71 -13.13 -2.44 4.24
C LYS A 71 -12.70 -3.90 4.18
N PHE A 72 -11.72 -4.28 4.99
CA PHE A 72 -11.41 -5.67 5.30
C PHE A 72 -12.45 -6.19 6.29
N ARG A 73 -12.95 -7.41 6.14
CA ARG A 73 -14.08 -7.87 6.99
C ARG A 73 -13.63 -8.84 8.07
N LEU A 74 -14.36 -8.80 9.19
CA LEU A 74 -14.26 -9.72 10.33
C LEU A 74 -15.21 -10.94 10.21
N THR A 75 -16.01 -11.04 9.13
CA THR A 75 -17.04 -12.09 8.94
C THR A 75 -17.10 -12.60 7.49
N ASN A 76 -17.53 -13.87 7.33
CA ASN A 76 -17.58 -14.66 6.09
C ASN A 76 -18.64 -14.21 5.07
N ASP A 77 -18.53 -13.00 4.55
CA ASP A 77 -19.32 -12.59 3.39
C ASP A 77 -18.46 -12.61 2.14
N SER A 78 -19.08 -13.01 1.05
CA SER A 78 -18.38 -13.42 -0.14
C SER A 78 -17.65 -12.25 -0.81
N ASP A 79 -18.00 -11.00 -0.51
CA ASP A 79 -17.34 -9.81 -1.05
C ASP A 79 -16.32 -9.16 -0.11
N SER A 80 -15.99 -9.81 1.02
CA SER A 80 -15.00 -9.31 1.99
C SER A 80 -13.57 -9.39 1.46
N ILE A 81 -12.81 -8.30 1.58
CA ILE A 81 -11.38 -8.25 1.25
C ILE A 81 -10.59 -8.94 2.38
N ASP A 82 -9.78 -9.93 2.03
CA ASP A 82 -8.85 -10.61 2.93
C ASP A 82 -7.48 -9.92 2.90
N TYR A 83 -6.95 -9.73 1.70
CA TYR A 83 -5.74 -8.94 1.48
C TYR A 83 -5.82 -8.14 0.17
N ILE A 84 -4.95 -7.14 0.08
CA ILE A 84 -4.74 -6.34 -1.13
C ILE A 84 -3.31 -6.52 -1.63
N SER A 85 -3.19 -6.63 -2.94
CA SER A 85 -1.94 -6.76 -3.67
C SER A 85 -1.78 -5.53 -4.56
N ILE A 86 -0.69 -4.80 -4.36
CA ILE A 86 -0.28 -3.70 -5.23
C ILE A 86 0.92 -4.14 -6.03
N ASN A 87 0.83 -4.09 -7.35
CA ASN A 87 1.95 -4.34 -8.25
C ASN A 87 2.40 -3.00 -8.83
N ALA A 88 3.64 -2.61 -8.52
CA ALA A 88 4.31 -1.50 -9.18
C ALA A 88 4.87 -1.98 -10.50
N ILE A 89 4.39 -1.40 -11.61
CA ILE A 89 4.77 -1.79 -12.96
C ILE A 89 5.81 -0.82 -13.48
N SER A 90 6.91 -1.33 -14.00
CA SER A 90 8.03 -0.58 -14.55
C SER A 90 7.80 -0.19 -16.01
N ARG A 91 8.33 0.97 -16.39
CA ARG A 91 8.36 1.49 -17.77
C ARG A 91 9.12 0.59 -18.74
N SER A 92 10.05 -0.22 -18.23
CA SER A 92 10.86 -1.14 -19.01
C SER A 92 11.02 -2.48 -18.31
N ASN A 93 11.43 -3.50 -19.07
CA ASN A 93 11.79 -4.79 -18.49
C ASN A 93 12.90 -4.60 -17.44
N ILE A 94 12.73 -5.27 -16.32
CA ILE A 94 13.65 -5.19 -15.21
C ILE A 94 14.64 -6.33 -15.34
N SER A 95 15.92 -5.99 -15.50
CA SER A 95 16.99 -6.98 -15.34
C SER A 95 17.33 -7.13 -13.86
N SER A 96 17.85 -8.29 -13.47
CA SER A 96 18.34 -8.54 -12.11
C SER A 96 19.51 -7.62 -11.69
N GLU A 97 20.10 -6.87 -12.64
CA GLU A 97 21.21 -5.95 -12.41
C GLU A 97 20.77 -4.51 -12.06
N THR A 98 19.50 -4.13 -12.26
CA THR A 98 18.97 -2.79 -11.87
C THR A 98 18.54 -2.72 -10.40
N ALA A 99 19.05 -3.61 -9.55
CA ALA A 99 18.56 -3.95 -8.20
C ALA A 99 18.68 -2.87 -7.10
N ASN A 100 19.03 -1.63 -7.42
CA ASN A 100 19.45 -0.67 -6.40
C ASN A 100 18.30 0.10 -5.74
N PHE A 101 17.26 0.53 -6.47
CA PHE A 101 16.06 1.14 -5.88
C PHE A 101 14.81 0.84 -6.74
N GLY A 102 13.77 0.26 -6.13
CA GLY A 102 12.58 -0.20 -6.83
C GLY A 102 11.35 0.68 -6.60
N ALA A 103 11.05 0.98 -5.33
CA ALA A 103 9.93 1.85 -4.96
C ALA A 103 10.08 2.40 -3.53
N VAL A 104 9.54 3.60 -3.30
CA VAL A 104 9.24 4.17 -1.98
C VAL A 104 7.73 4.11 -1.79
N PHE A 105 7.25 3.64 -0.65
CA PHE A 105 5.81 3.44 -0.46
C PHE A 105 5.42 3.51 1.01
N GLY A 106 4.13 3.64 1.29
CA GLY A 106 3.63 3.68 2.65
C GLY A 106 2.11 3.82 2.72
N LEU A 107 1.59 3.80 3.95
CA LEU A 107 0.18 3.97 4.24
C LEU A 107 -0.07 5.24 5.06
N TRP A 108 -1.19 5.91 4.82
CA TRP A 108 -1.65 7.08 5.58
C TRP A 108 -3.17 7.06 5.79
N ASN A 109 -3.66 7.96 6.64
CA ASN A 109 -5.08 8.24 6.78
C ASN A 109 -5.29 9.68 7.26
N ALA A 110 -6.50 10.02 7.72
CA ALA A 110 -6.80 11.36 8.22
C ALA A 110 -6.00 11.73 9.48
N GLU A 111 -5.70 10.77 10.36
CA GLU A 111 -4.96 10.99 11.62
C GLU A 111 -3.44 11.11 11.40
N ARG A 112 -2.91 10.39 10.41
CA ARG A 112 -1.50 10.47 10.00
C ARG A 112 -1.42 10.92 8.56
N ASN A 113 -1.18 12.21 8.34
CA ASN A 113 -1.06 12.79 7.01
C ASN A 113 0.10 12.13 6.23
N ILE A 114 -0.07 11.96 4.92
CA ILE A 114 0.95 11.42 4.00
C ILE A 114 2.29 12.16 4.08
N SER A 115 2.27 13.42 4.49
CA SER A 115 3.49 14.20 4.62
C SER A 115 4.35 13.83 5.83
N VAL A 116 3.77 13.31 6.92
CA VAL A 116 4.47 13.08 8.20
C VAL A 116 4.82 11.61 8.44
N ILE A 117 4.53 10.74 7.48
CA ILE A 117 4.83 9.31 7.59
C ILE A 117 6.26 9.01 7.14
N LYS A 118 6.91 8.10 7.86
CA LYS A 118 8.16 7.51 7.42
C LYS A 118 7.84 6.40 6.40
N PRO A 119 8.29 6.51 5.14
CA PRO A 119 8.00 5.49 4.14
C PRO A 119 8.83 4.23 4.34
N PHE A 120 8.41 3.18 3.65
CA PHE A 120 9.20 2.00 3.37
C PHE A 120 9.93 2.14 2.04
N VAL A 121 11.03 1.41 1.88
CA VAL A 121 11.80 1.34 0.65
C VAL A 121 11.88 -0.12 0.22
N ALA A 122 11.47 -0.42 -1.00
CA ALA A 122 11.60 -1.72 -1.63
C ALA A 122 12.63 -1.67 -2.75
N ARG A 123 13.42 -2.74 -2.85
CA ARG A 123 14.27 -2.97 -4.01
C ARG A 123 13.47 -3.60 -5.14
N THR A 124 13.97 -3.46 -6.35
CA THR A 124 13.39 -4.09 -7.53
C THR A 124 13.42 -5.62 -7.40
N ALA A 125 12.44 -6.30 -8.01
CA ALA A 125 12.24 -7.74 -7.91
C ALA A 125 12.04 -8.21 -6.46
N THR A 126 11.21 -7.50 -5.69
CA THR A 126 10.84 -7.90 -4.32
C THR A 126 9.33 -8.06 -4.15
N ILE A 127 8.95 -9.07 -3.37
CA ILE A 127 7.60 -9.25 -2.84
C ILE A 127 7.65 -8.90 -1.36
N ASN A 128 6.94 -7.84 -0.97
CA ASN A 128 6.92 -7.34 0.39
C ASN A 128 5.55 -7.63 1.02
N HIS A 129 5.54 -8.26 2.19
CA HIS A 129 4.31 -8.52 2.93
C HIS A 129 4.29 -7.69 4.21
N TYR A 130 3.20 -6.97 4.40
CA TYR A 130 2.95 -6.14 5.56
C TYR A 130 1.60 -6.50 6.16
N THR A 131 1.54 -6.50 7.49
CA THR A 131 0.27 -6.45 8.20
C THR A 131 0.07 -5.07 8.80
N PHE A 132 -1.18 -4.68 9.04
CA PHE A 132 -1.46 -3.47 9.80
C PHE A 132 -2.53 -3.72 10.86
N THR A 133 -2.31 -3.21 12.07
CA THR A 133 -3.30 -3.20 13.13
C THR A 133 -4.03 -1.87 13.11
N SER A 134 -5.36 -1.87 13.01
CA SER A 134 -6.17 -0.65 13.13
C SER A 134 -6.82 -0.59 14.51
N THR A 135 -6.69 0.55 15.19
CA THR A 135 -7.34 0.83 16.47
C THR A 135 -8.30 2.00 16.30
N ILE A 136 -9.55 1.81 16.71
CA ILE A 136 -10.56 2.88 16.72
C ILE A 136 -10.72 3.37 18.15
N ARG A 137 -10.60 4.68 18.36
CA ARG A 137 -10.85 5.32 19.65
C ARG A 137 -11.84 6.47 19.49
N THR A 138 -12.74 6.60 20.45
CA THR A 138 -13.68 7.72 20.51
C THR A 138 -13.10 8.82 21.39
N GLY A 139 -12.96 10.02 20.83
CA GLY A 139 -12.51 11.22 21.53
C GLY A 139 -13.57 11.78 22.49
N LEU A 140 -13.18 12.80 23.26
CA LEU A 140 -14.05 13.45 24.26
C LEU A 140 -15.32 14.10 23.66
N ASN A 141 -15.30 14.40 22.35
CA ASN A 141 -16.40 15.04 21.62
C ASN A 141 -17.19 14.05 20.71
N ASN A 142 -17.12 12.74 20.97
CA ASN A 142 -17.63 11.69 20.07
C ASN A 142 -16.98 11.65 18.67
N GLU A 143 -15.85 12.32 18.48
CA GLU A 143 -15.03 12.18 17.27
C GLU A 143 -14.42 10.77 17.22
N ILE A 144 -14.49 10.13 16.06
CA ILE A 144 -13.92 8.80 15.85
C ILE A 144 -12.52 8.98 15.27
N HIS A 145 -11.51 8.55 16.01
CA HIS A 145 -10.13 8.51 15.53
C HIS A 145 -9.78 7.08 15.12
N GLN A 146 -9.12 6.94 13.98
CA GLN A 146 -8.58 5.69 13.51
C GLN A 146 -7.06 5.77 13.48
N ASP A 147 -6.41 5.03 14.37
CA ASP A 147 -4.97 4.87 14.37
C ASP A 147 -4.59 3.54 13.70
N PHE A 148 -3.45 3.50 13.01
CA PHE A 148 -2.91 2.24 12.51
C PHE A 148 -1.42 2.09 12.82
N THR A 149 -0.99 0.85 13.01
CA THR A 149 0.41 0.44 13.11
C THR A 149 0.69 -0.56 12.00
N ILE A 150 1.82 -0.42 11.32
CA ILE A 150 2.22 -1.29 10.21
C ILE A 150 3.40 -2.15 10.66
N ASN A 151 3.30 -3.45 10.45
CA ASN A 151 4.33 -4.43 10.74
C ASN A 151 4.81 -5.06 9.43
N GLN A 152 6.10 -4.95 9.13
CA GLN A 152 6.69 -5.72 8.03
C GLN A 152 6.81 -7.18 8.46
N GLN A 153 6.18 -8.08 7.73
CA GLN A 153 6.24 -9.51 8.01
C GLN A 153 7.46 -10.13 7.35
N ASN A 154 7.62 -9.91 6.04
CA ASN A 154 8.79 -10.36 5.30
C ASN A 154 8.99 -9.54 4.02
N SER A 155 10.18 -9.68 3.43
CA SER A 155 10.50 -9.24 2.08
C SER A 155 11.25 -10.37 1.39
N LEU A 156 10.73 -10.82 0.26
CA LEU A 156 11.32 -11.87 -0.56
C LEU A 156 11.91 -11.23 -1.81
N GLN A 157 13.24 -11.27 -1.92
CA GLN A 157 13.92 -10.95 -3.17
C GLN A 157 13.81 -12.15 -4.10
N ILE A 158 13.33 -11.92 -5.32
CA ILE A 158 13.22 -12.94 -6.35
C ILE A 158 14.15 -12.59 -7.52
N GLN A 159 14.46 -13.58 -8.35
CA GLN A 159 15.32 -13.35 -9.53
C GLN A 159 14.60 -12.52 -10.60
N SER A 160 13.31 -12.82 -10.81
CA SER A 160 12.42 -12.08 -11.69
C SER A 160 10.97 -12.44 -11.35
N PHE A 161 10.05 -11.51 -11.57
CA PHE A 161 8.64 -11.86 -11.66
C PHE A 161 8.38 -12.63 -12.97
N ASN A 162 7.32 -13.45 -13.00
CA ASN A 162 6.85 -14.07 -14.25
C ASN A 162 6.51 -12.99 -15.30
N GLU A 163 6.07 -11.82 -14.83
CA GLU A 163 5.92 -10.61 -15.61
C GLU A 163 7.15 -9.72 -15.41
N VAL A 164 8.01 -9.65 -16.42
CA VAL A 164 9.30 -8.91 -16.40
C VAL A 164 9.17 -7.40 -16.16
N THR A 165 7.94 -6.88 -16.16
CA THR A 165 7.62 -5.48 -15.91
C THR A 165 7.22 -5.21 -14.46
N ILE A 166 6.90 -6.21 -13.63
CA ILE A 166 6.61 -5.95 -12.20
C ILE A 166 7.93 -5.60 -11.49
N ALA A 167 8.01 -4.40 -10.95
CA ALA A 167 9.14 -3.91 -10.17
C ALA A 167 9.09 -4.35 -8.73
N VAL A 168 7.94 -4.13 -8.10
CA VAL A 168 7.74 -4.39 -6.69
C VAL A 168 6.32 -4.90 -6.53
N LYS A 169 6.16 -5.96 -5.74
CA LYS A 169 4.86 -6.40 -5.26
C LYS A 169 4.74 -6.08 -3.77
N ILE A 170 3.63 -5.48 -3.37
CA ILE A 170 3.34 -5.10 -1.99
C ILE A 170 2.00 -5.71 -1.61
N ASN A 171 2.01 -6.56 -0.60
CA ASN A 171 0.82 -7.21 -0.07
C ASN A 171 0.49 -6.62 1.31
N TYR A 172 -0.76 -6.21 1.50
CA TYR A 172 -1.29 -5.70 2.77
C TYR A 172 -2.48 -6.52 3.23
N SER A 173 -2.47 -6.88 4.51
CA SER A 173 -3.64 -7.41 5.21
C SER A 173 -3.73 -6.82 6.61
N PRO A 174 -4.92 -6.79 7.24
CA PRO A 174 -5.01 -6.45 8.65
C PRO A 174 -4.32 -7.52 9.50
N ASP A 175 -3.77 -7.12 10.64
CA ASP A 175 -3.05 -7.98 11.60
C ASP A 175 -4.00 -8.85 12.45
N THR A 176 -5.21 -9.09 11.98
CA THR A 176 -6.30 -9.64 12.80
C THR A 176 -6.95 -10.84 12.12
N TYR A 177 -6.35 -12.00 12.39
CA TYR A 177 -7.02 -13.29 12.63
C TYR A 177 -6.68 -13.83 14.04
N MET A 178 -6.27 -12.97 14.98
CA MET A 178 -6.17 -13.39 16.39
C MET A 178 -7.53 -13.40 17.06
#